data_AF-A0A0B1SJ23-F1
#
_entry.id   AF-A0A0B1SJ23-F1
#
_cell.length_a   1.000
_cell.length_b   1.000
_cell.length_c   1.000
_cell.angle_alpha   90.00
_cell.angle_beta   90.00
_cell.angle_gamma   90.00
#
_symmetry.space_group_name_H-M   'P 1'
#
loop_
_entity.id
_entity.type
_entity.pdbx_description
1 polymer ?
#
loop_
_entity_poly.entity_id
_entity_poly.type
_entity_poly.pdbx_seq_one_letter_code
_entity_poly.pdbx_strand_id
1 'polypeptide(L)'
;MVWYYCTLTIRESVLRINGSRIKGWWVAHHYISCVLCGIILIWRDGECYQSFRKQFLTFVLYICFVQVLQTQYQSGCLRRLHSLGQGHPMDITVEGFTSFMFKGLTFLLPFLVAAYIFQFYNAYVLWHLSYSCPGQWQVCYYSAFF
;
A
#
# COMPACT_ATOMS: atom_id res chain seq x y z
N MET A 1 10.73 -2.78 -1.77
CA MET A 1 9.36 -3.18 -1.39
C MET A 1 9.34 -4.05 -0.14
N VAL A 2 9.99 -5.22 -0.12
CA VAL A 2 10.08 -6.08 1.08
C VAL A 2 10.52 -5.30 2.31
N TRP A 3 11.72 -4.71 2.27
CA TRP A 3 12.26 -3.94 3.40
C TRP A 3 11.30 -2.86 3.91
N TYR A 4 10.63 -2.14 3.00
CA TYR A 4 9.67 -1.09 3.34
C TYR A 4 8.48 -1.66 4.11
N TYR A 5 7.79 -2.68 3.56
CA TYR A 5 6.61 -3.25 4.20
C TYR A 5 6.94 -3.97 5.51
N CYS A 6 8.09 -4.63 5.60
CA CYS A 6 8.47 -5.31 6.83
C CYS A 6 8.89 -4.30 7.92
N THR A 7 9.59 -3.21 7.57
CA THR A 7 9.87 -2.10 8.52
C THR A 7 8.57 -1.44 8.99
N LEU A 8 7.63 -1.20 8.08
CA LEU A 8 6.34 -0.62 8.39
C LEU A 8 5.53 -1.53 9.33
N THR A 9 5.53 -2.83 9.08
CA THR A 9 4.87 -3.84 9.93
C THR A 9 5.45 -3.85 11.35
N ILE A 10 6.77 -3.79 11.48
CA ILE A 10 7.45 -3.71 12.79
C ILE A 10 7.07 -2.42 13.51
N ARG A 11 7.16 -1.28 12.81
CA ARG A 11 6.78 0.04 13.36
C ARG A 11 5.36 0.03 13.90
N GLU A 12 4.40 -0.47 13.12
CA GLU A 12 3.00 -0.52 13.55
C GLU A 12 2.76 -1.49 14.71
N SER A 13 3.51 -2.59 14.76
CA SER A 13 3.45 -3.53 15.89
C SER A 13 3.92 -2.85 17.18
N VAL A 14 5.01 -2.07 17.13
CA VAL A 14 5.49 -1.26 18.25
C VAL A 14 4.47 -0.20 18.66
N LEU A 15 3.89 0.54 17.71
CA LEU A 15 2.86 1.55 17.99
C LEU A 15 1.63 0.96 18.66
N ARG A 16 1.20 -0.24 18.23
CA ARG A 16 0.08 -0.96 18.82
C ARG A 16 0.37 -1.36 20.27
N ILE A 17 1.58 -1.84 20.56
CA ILE A 17 2.02 -2.18 21.93
C ILE A 17 2.07 -0.92 22.80
N ASN A 18 2.47 0.23 22.24
CA ASN A 18 2.50 1.53 22.91
C ASN A 18 1.11 2.20 23.07
N GLY A 19 0.01 1.51 22.76
CA GLY A 19 -1.35 1.98 23.01
C GLY A 19 -2.07 2.63 21.82
N SER A 20 -1.46 2.68 20.63
CA SER A 20 -2.15 3.17 19.43
C SER A 20 -3.29 2.24 19.01
N ARG A 21 -4.46 2.82 18.70
CA ARG A 21 -5.66 2.10 18.27
C ARG A 21 -5.61 1.73 16.79
N ILE A 22 -4.66 0.88 16.41
CA ILE A 22 -4.52 0.37 15.03
C ILE A 22 -5.50 -0.79 14.82
N LYS A 23 -6.27 -0.75 13.73
CA LYS A 23 -7.23 -1.80 13.39
C LYS A 23 -6.50 -3.08 12.96
N GLY A 24 -6.99 -4.25 13.39
CA GLY A 24 -6.34 -5.54 13.09
C GLY A 24 -6.25 -5.86 11.60
N TRP A 25 -7.26 -5.50 10.81
CA TRP A 25 -7.26 -5.70 9.35
C TRP A 25 -6.12 -4.92 8.66
N TRP A 26 -5.79 -3.73 9.15
CA TRP A 26 -4.72 -2.89 8.61
C TRP A 26 -3.35 -3.53 8.84
N VAL A 27 -3.14 -4.08 10.05
CA VAL A 27 -1.94 -4.85 10.39
C VAL A 27 -1.85 -6.11 9.51
N ALA A 28 -2.94 -6.86 9.37
CA ALA A 28 -2.99 -8.05 8.53
C ALA A 28 -2.63 -7.75 7.06
N HIS A 29 -3.14 -6.65 6.53
CA HIS A 29 -2.80 -6.17 5.19
C HIS A 29 -1.28 -5.98 5.03
N HIS A 30 -0.59 -5.34 5.98
CA HIS A 30 0.86 -5.14 5.90
C HIS A 30 1.68 -6.43 5.98
N TYR A 31 1.25 -7.39 6.80
CA TYR A 31 1.86 -8.72 6.80
C TYR A 31 1.71 -9.41 5.44
N ILE A 32 0.50 -9.40 4.87
CA ILE A 32 0.24 -9.97 3.53
C ILE A 32 1.10 -9.26 2.47
N SER A 33 1.21 -7.92 2.51
CA SER A 33 2.07 -7.17 1.59
C SER A 33 3.56 -7.53 1.72
N CYS A 34 4.09 -7.72 2.93
CA CYS A 34 5.49 -8.15 3.15
C CYS A 34 5.71 -9.56 2.55
N VAL A 35 4.76 -10.49 2.73
CA VAL A 35 4.81 -11.84 2.13
C VAL A 35 4.77 -11.79 0.60
N LEU A 36 3.82 -11.04 0.02
CA LEU A 36 3.72 -10.88 -1.43
C LEU A 36 5.02 -10.32 -2.01
N CYS A 37 5.56 -9.26 -1.39
CA CYS A 37 6.85 -8.70 -1.79
C CYS A 37 8.00 -9.73 -1.73
N GLY A 38 7.94 -10.69 -0.81
CA GLY A 38 8.90 -11.80 -0.78
C GLY A 38 8.71 -12.76 -1.95
N ILE A 39 7.46 -13.09 -2.29
CA ILE A 39 7.12 -14.01 -3.39
C ILE A 39 7.57 -13.45 -4.74
N ILE A 40 7.40 -12.16 -5.01
CA ILE A 40 7.89 -11.54 -6.27
C ILE A 40 9.42 -11.53 -6.35
N LEU A 41 10.11 -11.45 -5.20
CA LEU A 41 11.57 -11.45 -5.16
C LEU A 41 12.15 -12.83 -5.48
N ILE A 42 11.49 -13.91 -5.03
CA ILE A 42 11.89 -15.29 -5.34
C ILE A 42 11.31 -15.78 -6.69
N TRP A 43 10.50 -14.97 -7.36
CA TRP A 43 9.95 -15.33 -8.66
C TRP A 43 11.07 -15.35 -9.70
N ARG A 44 11.38 -16.54 -10.21
CA ARG A 44 12.41 -16.74 -11.24
C ARG A 44 12.12 -15.90 -12.48
N ASP A 45 13.17 -15.29 -13.01
CA ASP A 45 13.09 -14.51 -14.25
C ASP A 45 12.79 -15.41 -15.45
N GLY A 46 11.53 -15.40 -15.89
CA GLY A 46 11.03 -16.17 -17.02
C GLY A 46 9.98 -15.37 -17.79
N GLU A 47 9.49 -15.92 -18.91
CA GLU A 47 8.61 -15.19 -19.83
C GLU A 47 7.34 -14.64 -19.14
N CYS A 48 6.74 -15.44 -18.25
CA CYS A 48 5.57 -15.06 -17.46
C CYS A 48 5.84 -13.84 -16.56
N TYR A 49 6.96 -13.86 -15.84
CA TYR A 49 7.36 -12.75 -14.99
C TYR A 49 7.67 -11.50 -15.83
N GLN A 50 8.41 -11.64 -16.93
CA GLN A 50 8.75 -10.51 -17.80
C GLN A 50 7.51 -9.85 -18.44
N SER A 51 6.50 -10.65 -18.77
CA SER A 51 5.22 -10.15 -19.30
C SER A 51 4.48 -9.28 -18.28
N PHE A 52 4.40 -9.70 -17.02
CA PHE A 52 3.72 -8.96 -15.96
C PHE A 52 4.56 -7.83 -15.35
N ARG A 53 5.90 -7.93 -15.40
CA ARG A 53 6.84 -7.03 -14.71
C ARG A 53 6.60 -5.55 -14.99
N LYS A 54 6.39 -5.18 -16.26
CA LYS A 54 6.16 -3.77 -16.63
C LYS A 54 4.88 -3.23 -15.99
N GLN A 55 3.80 -4.01 -16.05
CA GLN A 55 2.51 -3.65 -15.45
C GLN A 55 2.62 -3.53 -13.91
N PHE A 56 3.31 -4.48 -13.27
CA PHE A 56 3.59 -4.45 -11.83
C PHE A 56 4.38 -3.20 -11.41
N LEU A 57 5.44 -2.84 -12.14
CA LEU A 57 6.24 -1.65 -11.84
C LEU A 57 5.43 -0.37 -12.00
N THR A 58 4.58 -0.27 -13.03
CA THR A 58 3.67 0.87 -13.19
C THR A 58 2.68 0.96 -12.03
N PHE A 59 2.11 -0.16 -11.58
CA PHE A 59 1.24 -0.20 -10.41
C PHE A 59 1.96 0.25 -9.14
N VAL A 60 3.18 -0.24 -8.92
CA VAL A 60 4.04 0.16 -7.80
C VAL A 60 4.28 1.67 -7.79
N LEU A 61 4.64 2.26 -8.94
CA LEU A 61 4.85 3.70 -9.05
C LEU A 61 3.56 4.48 -8.73
N TYR A 62 2.42 3.99 -9.21
CA TYR A 62 1.11 4.57 -8.93
C TYR A 62 0.77 4.52 -7.43
N ILE A 63 0.98 3.39 -6.76
CA ILE A 63 0.76 3.25 -5.31
C ILE A 63 1.71 4.17 -4.52
N CYS A 64 2.97 4.29 -4.91
CA CYS A 64 3.89 5.25 -4.28
C CYS A 64 3.37 6.70 -4.38
N PHE A 65 2.84 7.08 -5.54
CA PHE A 65 2.21 8.40 -5.72
C PHE A 65 1.00 8.59 -4.80
N VAL A 66 0.09 7.61 -4.74
CA VAL A 66 -1.08 7.65 -3.84
C VAL A 66 -0.67 7.70 -2.36
N GLN A 67 0.39 6.97 -1.97
CA GLN A 67 0.92 6.97 -0.61
C GLN A 67 1.43 8.36 -0.19
N VAL A 68 2.07 9.10 -1.10
CA VAL A 68 2.48 10.49 -0.86
C VAL A 68 1.26 11.37 -0.61
N LEU A 69 0.23 11.26 -1.46
CA LEU A 69 -1.02 12.01 -1.27
C LEU A 69 -1.72 11.67 0.07
N GLN A 70 -1.78 10.38 0.43
CA GLN A 70 -2.34 9.94 1.71
C GLN A 70 -1.56 10.50 2.90
N THR A 71 -0.22 10.48 2.85
CA THR A 71 0.64 10.96 3.94
C THR A 71 0.46 12.47 4.15
N GLN A 72 0.39 13.24 3.07
CA GLN A 72 0.14 14.68 3.13
C GLN A 72 -1.25 14.98 3.72
N TYR A 73 -2.27 14.20 3.33
CA TYR A 73 -3.64 14.36 3.83
C TYR A 73 -3.74 14.04 5.33
N GLN A 74 -3.14 12.92 5.76
CA GLN A 74 -3.13 12.50 7.16
C GLN A 74 -2.38 13.49 8.04
N SER A 75 -1.21 13.98 7.60
CA SER A 75 -0.44 15.00 8.31
C SER A 75 -1.22 16.30 8.47
N GLY A 76 -1.96 16.71 7.43
CA GLY A 76 -2.85 17.88 7.50
C GLY A 76 -4.02 17.70 8.49
N CYS A 77 -4.67 16.53 8.50
CA CYS A 77 -5.74 16.24 9.46
C CYS A 77 -5.24 16.23 10.90
N LEU A 78 -4.06 15.65 11.13
CA LEU A 78 -3.42 15.59 12.44
C LEU A 78 -3.09 16.98 12.99
N ARG A 79 -2.51 17.84 12.15
CA ARG A 79 -2.26 19.26 12.50
C ARG A 79 -3.53 19.99 12.90
N ARG A 80 -4.64 19.76 12.19
CA ARG A 80 -5.94 20.36 12.53
C ARG A 80 -6.45 19.88 13.88
N LEU A 81 -6.39 18.58 14.16
CA LEU A 81 -6.79 18.02 15.47
C LEU A 81 -5.93 18.60 16.60
N HIS A 82 -4.62 18.74 16.37
CA HIS A 82 -3.71 19.35 17.33
C HIS A 82 -4.06 20.83 17.58
N SER A 83 -4.32 21.63 16.54
CA SER A 83 -4.74 23.04 16.70
C SER A 83 -6.08 23.22 17.42
N LEU A 84 -6.96 22.20 17.36
CA LEU A 84 -8.26 22.18 18.05
C LEU A 84 -8.14 21.68 19.50
N GLY A 85 -6.93 21.34 19.97
CA GLY A 85 -6.71 20.77 21.31
C GLY A 85 -7.23 19.34 21.47
N GLN A 86 -7.57 18.66 20.37
CA GLN A 86 -8.07 17.27 20.35
C GLN A 86 -6.99 16.25 19.97
N GLY A 87 -5.75 16.68 19.72
CA GLY A 87 -4.62 15.80 19.37
C GLY A 87 -4.02 15.09 20.58
N HIS A 88 -3.61 13.82 20.41
CA HIS A 88 -2.95 13.05 21.46
C HIS A 88 -1.44 13.41 21.49
N PRO A 89 -0.76 13.41 22.65
CA PRO A 89 0.64 13.85 22.75
C PRO A 89 1.67 13.00 21.95
N MET A 90 1.27 11.86 21.38
CA MET A 90 2.16 10.98 20.60
C MET A 90 2.00 11.18 19.07
N ASP A 91 1.21 12.15 18.65
CA ASP A 91 0.91 12.41 17.24
C ASP A 91 2.03 13.24 16.59
N ILE A 92 2.86 12.63 15.75
CA ILE A 92 3.98 13.32 15.08
C ILE A 92 3.52 14.16 13.87
N THR A 93 3.83 15.46 13.88
CA THR A 93 3.60 16.36 12.75
C THR A 93 4.84 16.48 11.89
N VAL A 94 4.79 16.07 10.61
CA VAL A 94 5.86 16.38 9.64
C VAL A 94 5.49 17.68 8.90
N GLU A 95 6.43 18.62 8.84
CA GLU A 95 6.27 19.94 8.20
C GLU A 95 6.40 19.84 6.66
N GLY A 96 5.57 20.61 5.96
CA GLY A 96 5.54 20.69 4.49
C GLY A 96 4.15 21.10 4.01
N PHE A 97 3.97 22.38 3.72
CA PHE A 97 2.67 22.94 3.32
C PHE A 97 2.51 22.96 1.80
N THR A 98 1.50 22.24 1.29
CA THR A 98 0.76 22.67 0.11
C THR A 98 -0.67 23.01 0.53
N SER A 99 -1.02 24.30 0.47
CA SER A 99 -2.35 24.84 0.79
C SER A 99 -3.48 24.29 -0.10
N PHE A 100 -3.14 23.57 -1.17
CA PHE A 100 -4.08 23.02 -2.14
C PHE A 100 -4.84 21.76 -1.66
N MET A 101 -4.28 20.98 -0.72
CA MET A 101 -4.87 19.71 -0.26
C MET A 101 -6.03 19.86 0.74
N PHE A 102 -6.47 21.08 1.02
CA PHE A 102 -7.54 21.37 1.98
C PHE A 102 -8.97 21.09 1.47
N LYS A 103 -9.15 20.58 0.24
CA LYS A 103 -10.48 20.17 -0.27
C LYS A 103 -11.06 18.87 0.35
N GLY A 104 -10.45 18.37 1.43
CA GLY A 104 -10.98 17.24 2.20
C GLY A 104 -10.74 15.88 1.55
N LEU A 105 -11.35 14.84 2.14
CA LEU A 105 -11.20 13.44 1.69
C LEU A 105 -11.64 13.23 0.24
N THR A 106 -12.58 14.04 -0.24
CA THR A 106 -13.16 13.96 -1.59
C THR A 106 -12.12 14.13 -2.70
N PHE A 107 -11.07 14.92 -2.48
CA PHE A 107 -9.97 15.04 -3.44
C PHE A 107 -9.16 13.75 -3.59
N LEU A 108 -8.98 13.01 -2.49
CA LEU A 108 -8.18 11.79 -2.44
C LEU A 108 -8.94 10.57 -3.00
N LEU A 109 -10.27 10.56 -2.84
CA LEU A 109 -11.15 9.47 -3.30
C LEU A 109 -10.94 9.01 -4.75
N PRO A 110 -10.89 9.87 -5.78
CA PRO A 110 -10.71 9.41 -7.16
C PRO A 110 -9.39 8.66 -7.36
N PHE A 111 -8.31 9.07 -6.70
CA PHE A 111 -7.02 8.38 -6.76
C PHE A 111 -7.07 7.03 -6.04
N LEU A 112 -7.77 6.94 -4.92
CA LEU A 112 -7.97 5.68 -4.21
C LEU A 112 -8.81 4.70 -5.04
N VAL A 113 -9.91 5.16 -5.64
CA VAL A 113 -10.76 4.31 -6.49
C VAL A 113 -9.98 3.80 -7.69
N ALA A 114 -9.21 4.67 -8.35
CA ALA A 114 -8.35 4.26 -9.45
C ALA A 114 -7.26 3.25 -9.00
N ALA A 115 -6.72 3.38 -7.80
CA ALA A 115 -5.80 2.39 -7.22
C ALA A 115 -6.46 1.01 -7.09
N TYR A 116 -7.67 0.96 -6.54
CA TYR A 116 -8.41 -0.30 -6.37
C TYR A 116 -8.81 -0.93 -7.72
N ILE A 117 -9.20 -0.11 -8.70
CA ILE A 117 -9.49 -0.60 -10.06
C ILE A 117 -8.22 -1.21 -10.68
N PHE A 118 -7.08 -0.54 -10.56
CA PHE A 118 -5.82 -1.06 -11.08
C PHE A 118 -5.39 -2.33 -10.32
N GLN A 119 -5.61 -2.38 -9.01
CA GLN A 119 -5.37 -3.58 -8.20
C GLN A 119 -6.20 -4.78 -8.71
N PHE A 120 -7.50 -4.58 -8.94
CA PHE A 120 -8.37 -5.60 -9.51
C PHE A 120 -7.93 -6.03 -10.92
N TYR A 121 -7.54 -5.07 -11.77
CA TYR A 121 -7.03 -5.38 -13.12
C TYR A 121 -5.76 -6.24 -13.08
N ASN A 122 -4.84 -5.97 -12.17
CA ASN A 122 -3.65 -6.80 -11.98
C ASN A 122 -4.01 -8.21 -11.53
N ALA A 123 -4.94 -8.36 -10.57
CA ALA A 123 -5.43 -9.68 -10.12
C ALA A 123 -6.02 -10.48 -11.29
N TYR A 124 -6.84 -9.84 -12.14
CA TYR A 124 -7.41 -10.47 -13.34
C TYR A 124 -6.34 -10.92 -14.34
N VAL A 125 -5.35 -10.06 -14.64
CA VAL A 125 -4.25 -10.41 -15.55
C VAL A 125 -3.43 -11.57 -15.01
N LEU A 126 -3.11 -11.57 -13.72
CA LEU A 126 -2.39 -12.66 -13.07
C LEU A 126 -3.18 -13.96 -13.09
N TRP A 127 -4.50 -13.89 -12.85
CA TRP A 127 -5.37 -15.06 -12.93
C TRP A 127 -5.38 -15.65 -14.35
N HIS A 128 -5.49 -14.82 -15.38
CA HIS A 128 -5.38 -15.29 -16.76
C HIS A 128 -3.99 -15.90 -17.07
N LEU A 129 -2.92 -15.26 -16.58
CA LEU A 129 -1.54 -15.73 -16.76
C LEU A 129 -1.29 -17.07 -16.06
N SER A 130 -2.03 -17.38 -14.98
CA SER A 130 -1.90 -18.64 -14.24
C SER A 130 -2.20 -19.86 -15.12
N TYR A 131 -3.10 -19.73 -16.09
CA TYR A 131 -3.41 -20.80 -17.05
C TYR A 131 -2.33 -20.98 -18.11
N SER A 132 -1.66 -19.90 -18.52
CA SER A 132 -0.62 -19.94 -19.55
C SER A 132 0.75 -20.37 -19.01
N CYS A 133 0.94 -20.34 -17.69
CA CYS A 133 2.23 -20.58 -17.03
C CYS A 133 2.15 -21.76 -16.06
N PRO A 134 1.97 -23.00 -16.56
CA PRO A 134 1.85 -24.18 -15.71
C PRO A 134 3.14 -24.38 -14.89
N GLY A 135 2.98 -24.65 -13.59
CA GLY A 135 4.08 -24.91 -12.66
C GLY A 135 4.64 -23.67 -11.93
N GLN A 136 4.15 -22.46 -12.20
CA GLN A 136 4.52 -21.26 -11.44
C GLN A 136 3.46 -20.94 -10.37
N TRP A 137 3.55 -21.63 -9.22
CA TRP A 137 2.62 -21.44 -8.10
C TRP A 137 2.59 -20.00 -7.57
N GLN A 138 3.67 -19.24 -7.77
CA GLN A 138 3.77 -17.83 -7.41
C GLN A 138 2.68 -17.00 -8.09
N VAL A 139 2.35 -17.30 -9.36
CA VAL A 139 1.32 -16.59 -10.14
C VAL A 139 -0.06 -16.79 -9.51
N CYS A 140 -0.40 -18.03 -9.16
CA CYS A 140 -1.68 -18.36 -8.55
C CYS A 140 -1.83 -17.66 -7.19
N TYR A 141 -0.78 -17.73 -6.35
CA TYR A 141 -0.79 -17.05 -5.06
C TYR A 141 -0.92 -15.53 -5.24
N TYR A 142 -0.17 -14.95 -6.17
CA TYR A 142 -0.27 -13.53 -6.49
C TYR A 142 -1.68 -13.15 -6.94
N SER A 143 -2.32 -13.91 -7.83
CA SER A 143 -3.69 -13.60 -8.29
C SER A 143 -4.74 -13.60 -7.19
N ALA A 144 -4.58 -14.45 -6.16
CA ALA A 144 -5.55 -14.60 -5.08
C ALA A 144 -5.44 -13.51 -4.01
N PHE A 145 -4.23 -12.95 -3.83
CA PHE A 145 -3.90 -12.04 -2.73
C PHE A 145 -3.49 -10.63 -3.19
N PHE A 146 -3.50 -10.35 -4.50
CA PHE A 146 -3.18 -9.03 -5.05
C PHE A 146 -4.21 -7.97 -4.66
#